data_AF-A0A961L6H6-F1
#
_entry.id   AF-A0A961L6H6-F1
#
_cell.length_a   1.000
_cell.length_b   1.000
_cell.length_c   1.000
_cell.angle_alpha   90.00
_cell.angle_beta   90.00
_cell.angle_gamma   90.00
#
_symmetry.space_group_name_H-M   'P 1'
#
loop_
_entity.id
_entity.type
_entity.pdbx_description
1 polymer ?
#
loop_
_entity_poly.entity_id
_entity_poly.type
_entity_poly.pdbx_seq_one_letter_code
_entity_poly.pdbx_strand_id
1 'polypeptide(L)'
;DVDGFHVINVGRLATGQKALVPCTPLGCLMLLRDRLGDLSGANALVLGRSNIVGKPMAQLLLGESCTVTIAHSRTRDLAATCARADILVAAVGRPEMVKGDWIRPGATVIDVGINRVEGPDGKARLVGDVDFASAAEVAGAITPVPGGVGPMTIACLLANTLTAACRANGLEAPAGLAV
;
A
#
# COMPACT_ATOMS: atom_id res chain seq x y z
N ASP A 1 -12.84 -15.81 -5.00
CA ASP A 1 -11.73 -14.86 -5.20
C ASP A 1 -11.52 -14.04 -3.93
N VAL A 2 -10.96 -14.68 -2.90
CA VAL A 2 -10.66 -13.99 -1.62
C VAL A 2 -9.38 -13.14 -1.71
N ASP A 3 -8.63 -13.27 -2.80
CA ASP A 3 -7.46 -12.46 -3.08
C ASP A 3 -7.79 -11.15 -3.83
N GLY A 4 -9.04 -11.02 -4.31
CA GLY A 4 -9.59 -9.76 -4.83
C GLY A 4 -9.15 -9.38 -6.25
N PHE A 5 -8.44 -10.25 -6.97
CA PHE A 5 -7.87 -9.94 -8.29
C PHE A 5 -8.74 -10.34 -9.48
N HIS A 6 -9.86 -11.01 -9.24
CA HIS A 6 -10.79 -11.34 -10.31
C HIS A 6 -11.30 -10.04 -10.96
N VAL A 7 -11.36 -10.00 -12.29
CA VAL A 7 -11.68 -8.78 -13.05
C VAL A 7 -13.00 -8.13 -12.63
N ILE A 8 -13.97 -8.93 -12.18
CA ILE A 8 -15.24 -8.44 -11.61
C ILE A 8 -15.01 -7.68 -10.31
N ASN A 9 -14.19 -8.20 -9.39
CA ASN A 9 -13.86 -7.52 -8.14
C ASN A 9 -13.05 -6.24 -8.39
N VAL A 10 -12.08 -6.30 -9.30
CA VAL A 10 -11.30 -5.13 -9.72
C VAL A 10 -12.19 -4.06 -10.37
N GLY A 11 -13.12 -4.46 -11.24
CA GLY A 11 -14.08 -3.54 -11.87
C GLY A 11 -15.06 -2.94 -10.87
N ARG A 12 -15.53 -3.72 -9.89
CA ARG A 12 -16.36 -3.23 -8.79
C ARG A 12 -15.61 -2.20 -7.95
N LEU A 13 -14.37 -2.50 -7.54
CA LEU A 13 -13.51 -1.57 -6.81
C LEU A 13 -13.33 -0.25 -7.59
N ALA A 14 -12.99 -0.32 -8.87
CA ALA A 14 -12.78 0.86 -9.71
C ALA A 14 -14.06 1.70 -9.94
N THR A 15 -15.24 1.14 -9.69
CA THR A 15 -16.52 1.83 -9.83
C THR A 15 -17.17 2.15 -8.47
N GLY A 16 -16.44 1.97 -7.36
CA GLY A 16 -16.94 2.25 -6.00
C GLY A 16 -18.01 1.26 -5.53
N GLN A 17 -18.10 0.09 -6.12
CA GLN A 17 -19.04 -0.97 -5.73
C GLN A 17 -18.41 -1.93 -4.73
N LYS A 18 -19.24 -2.51 -3.86
CA LYS A 18 -18.84 -3.51 -2.88
C LYS A 18 -18.17 -4.71 -3.55
N ALA A 19 -16.97 -5.06 -3.11
CA ALA A 19 -16.21 -6.19 -3.64
C ALA A 19 -15.50 -6.98 -2.54
N LEU A 20 -14.70 -7.97 -2.93
CA LEU A 20 -13.54 -8.38 -2.15
C LEU A 20 -12.35 -7.63 -2.74
N VAL A 21 -11.57 -6.96 -1.89
CA VAL A 21 -10.51 -6.05 -2.30
C VAL A 21 -9.16 -6.77 -2.24
N PRO A 22 -8.22 -6.48 -3.16
CA PRO A 22 -6.85 -6.97 -3.07
C PRO A 22 -6.22 -6.83 -1.69
N CYS A 23 -5.69 -7.93 -1.15
CA CYS A 23 -5.29 -8.06 0.25
C CYS A 23 -4.19 -7.05 0.64
N THR A 24 -3.14 -6.90 -0.18
CA THR A 24 -2.03 -5.99 0.11
C THR A 24 -2.46 -4.52 0.12
N PRO A 25 -3.15 -3.99 -0.90
CA PRO A 25 -3.73 -2.64 -0.85
C PRO A 25 -4.68 -2.40 0.33
N LEU A 26 -5.54 -3.37 0.64
CA LEU A 26 -6.43 -3.25 1.80
C LEU A 26 -5.63 -3.15 3.11
N GLY A 27 -4.60 -3.97 3.27
CA GLY A 27 -3.71 -3.91 4.43
C GLY A 27 -2.99 -2.56 4.56
N CYS A 28 -2.52 -2.01 3.44
CA CYS A 28 -1.92 -0.68 3.40
C CYS A 28 -2.92 0.41 3.81
N LEU A 29 -4.16 0.34 3.31
CA LEU A 29 -5.23 1.27 3.68
C LEU A 29 -5.56 1.21 5.17
N MET A 30 -5.61 0.00 5.75
CA MET A 30 -5.85 -0.19 7.18
C MET A 30 -4.73 0.44 8.02
N LEU A 31 -3.47 0.26 7.65
CA LEU A 31 -2.33 0.91 8.33
C LEU A 31 -2.39 2.44 8.22
N LEU A 32 -2.78 2.97 7.07
CA LEU A 32 -2.93 4.42 6.88
C LEU A 32 -4.05 4.99 7.74
N ARG A 33 -5.23 4.37 7.76
CA ARG A 33 -6.35 4.77 8.62
C ARG A 33 -6.01 4.68 10.10
N ASP A 34 -5.32 3.63 10.51
CA ASP A 34 -4.85 3.49 11.90
C ASP A 34 -3.91 4.63 12.30
N ARG A 35 -2.98 4.99 11.41
CA ARG A 35 -1.98 6.02 11.69
C ARG A 35 -2.49 7.46 11.59
N LEU A 36 -3.33 7.75 10.60
CA LEU A 36 -3.72 9.11 10.21
C LEU A 36 -5.18 9.44 10.51
N GLY A 37 -6.03 8.43 10.72
CA GLY A 37 -7.48 8.62 10.85
C GLY A 37 -8.11 8.98 9.50
N ASP A 38 -8.59 10.21 9.38
CA ASP A 38 -9.20 10.73 8.15
C ASP A 38 -8.12 11.03 7.09
N LEU A 39 -8.29 10.45 5.90
CA LEU A 39 -7.37 10.62 4.77
C LEU A 39 -7.88 11.66 3.75
N SER A 40 -9.07 12.22 3.97
CA SER A 40 -9.71 13.15 3.05
C SER A 40 -8.84 14.36 2.76
N GLY A 41 -8.65 14.67 1.47
CA GLY A 41 -7.85 15.80 1.00
C GLY A 41 -6.33 15.58 1.01
N ALA A 42 -5.83 14.47 1.56
CA ALA A 42 -4.40 14.18 1.55
C ALA A 42 -3.87 13.98 0.11
N ASN A 43 -2.66 14.46 -0.16
CA ASN A 43 -1.98 14.21 -1.41
C ASN A 43 -1.22 12.88 -1.33
N ALA A 44 -1.79 11.83 -1.92
CA ALA A 44 -1.23 10.48 -1.90
C ALA A 44 -0.54 10.15 -3.23
N LEU A 45 0.69 9.63 -3.14
CA LEU A 45 1.42 9.11 -4.29
C LEU A 45 1.61 7.61 -4.16
N VAL A 46 1.18 6.88 -5.21
CA VAL A 46 1.46 5.46 -5.37
C VAL A 46 2.60 5.31 -6.38
N LEU A 47 3.75 4.87 -5.89
CA LEU A 47 4.93 4.61 -6.71
C LEU A 47 4.92 3.14 -7.15
N GLY A 48 4.40 2.89 -8.34
CA GLY A 48 4.15 1.56 -8.89
C GLY A 48 2.75 1.45 -9.49
N ARG A 49 2.62 0.71 -10.59
CA ARG A 49 1.34 0.55 -11.33
C ARG A 49 1.00 -0.91 -11.63
N SER A 50 1.47 -1.82 -10.78
CA SER A 50 1.16 -3.25 -10.89
C SER A 50 -0.34 -3.49 -10.75
N ASN A 51 -0.82 -4.59 -11.34
CA ASN A 51 -2.22 -5.01 -11.16
C ASN A 51 -2.49 -5.49 -9.73
N ILE A 52 -1.45 -5.93 -9.02
CA ILE A 52 -1.59 -6.55 -7.69
C ILE A 52 -1.54 -5.55 -6.53
N VAL A 53 -0.88 -4.40 -6.71
CA VAL A 53 -0.74 -3.38 -5.66
C VAL A 53 -1.07 -2.00 -6.19
N GLY A 54 -0.30 -1.50 -7.16
CA GLY A 54 -0.32 -0.08 -7.52
C GLY A 54 -1.69 0.44 -7.96
N LYS A 55 -2.31 -0.24 -8.93
CA LYS A 55 -3.64 0.16 -9.43
C LYS A 55 -4.74 0.07 -8.36
N PRO A 56 -4.93 -1.06 -7.66
CA PRO A 56 -5.95 -1.14 -6.62
C PRO A 56 -5.70 -0.20 -5.44
N MET A 57 -4.43 0.02 -5.04
CA MET A 57 -4.10 0.99 -3.99
C MET A 57 -4.54 2.41 -4.36
N ALA A 58 -4.30 2.82 -5.61
CA ALA A 58 -4.74 4.13 -6.09
C ALA A 58 -6.27 4.30 -6.06
N GLN A 59 -7.02 3.24 -6.39
CA GLN A 59 -8.48 3.26 -6.30
C GLN A 59 -8.98 3.34 -4.86
N LEU A 60 -8.34 2.64 -3.93
CA LEU A 60 -8.68 2.70 -2.52
C LEU A 60 -8.43 4.10 -1.94
N LEU A 61 -7.27 4.68 -2.19
CA LEU A 61 -6.95 6.04 -1.74
C LEU A 61 -7.91 7.08 -2.34
N LEU A 62 -8.30 6.91 -3.61
CA LEU A 62 -9.30 7.76 -4.23
C LEU A 62 -10.68 7.60 -3.54
N GLY A 63 -11.04 6.37 -3.15
CA GLY A 63 -12.24 6.10 -2.36
C GLY A 63 -12.24 6.76 -0.97
N GLU A 64 -11.06 6.98 -0.39
CA GLU A 64 -10.87 7.74 0.85
C GLU A 64 -10.79 9.26 0.63
N SER A 65 -11.15 9.75 -0.55
CA SER A 65 -11.11 11.17 -0.91
C SER A 65 -9.71 11.80 -0.90
N CYS A 66 -8.65 11.00 -1.09
CA CYS A 66 -7.31 11.52 -1.36
C CYS A 66 -7.21 12.12 -2.78
N THR A 67 -6.34 13.12 -2.95
CA THR A 67 -5.81 13.44 -4.28
C THR A 67 -4.72 12.40 -4.61
N VAL A 68 -4.89 11.62 -5.68
CA VAL A 68 -3.99 10.49 -5.98
C VAL A 68 -3.15 10.73 -7.23
N THR A 69 -1.83 10.59 -7.09
CA THR A 69 -0.88 10.52 -8.21
C THR A 69 -0.31 9.11 -8.32
N ILE A 70 -0.29 8.54 -9.54
CA ILE A 70 0.37 7.26 -9.81
C ILE A 70 1.68 7.52 -10.55
N ALA A 71 2.81 7.19 -9.93
CA ALA A 71 4.14 7.29 -10.54
C ALA A 71 4.67 5.90 -10.94
N HIS A 72 5.58 5.85 -11.91
CA HIS A 72 6.20 4.61 -12.40
C HIS A 72 7.53 4.89 -13.11
N SER A 73 8.17 3.85 -13.65
CA SER A 73 9.49 3.91 -14.32
C SER A 73 9.63 4.86 -15.52
N ARG A 74 8.55 5.52 -15.95
CA ARG A 74 8.55 6.51 -17.05
C ARG A 74 8.11 7.90 -16.57
N THR A 75 7.80 8.06 -15.29
CA THR A 75 7.50 9.35 -14.68
C THR A 75 8.79 10.18 -14.70
N ARG A 76 8.71 11.41 -15.21
CA ARG A 76 9.82 12.35 -15.18
C ARG A 76 9.96 12.90 -13.78
N ASP A 77 11.21 13.06 -13.33
CA ASP A 77 11.55 13.61 -12.02
C ASP A 77 10.77 12.92 -10.87
N LEU A 78 11.06 11.62 -10.71
CA LEU A 78 10.44 10.78 -9.71
C LEU A 78 10.67 11.31 -8.29
N ALA A 79 11.88 11.80 -7.99
CA ALA A 79 12.24 12.34 -6.69
C ALA A 79 11.37 13.56 -6.34
N ALA A 80 11.30 14.56 -7.21
CA ALA A 80 10.48 15.74 -6.97
C ALA A 80 8.98 15.41 -6.94
N THR A 81 8.54 14.37 -7.65
CA THR A 81 7.15 13.91 -7.61
C THR A 81 6.82 13.27 -6.26
N CYS A 82 7.71 12.43 -5.71
CA CYS A 82 7.55 11.84 -4.38
C CYS A 82 7.57 12.90 -3.27
N ALA A 83 8.44 13.91 -3.39
CA ALA A 83 8.63 14.95 -2.37
C ALA A 83 7.43 15.90 -2.17
N ARG A 84 6.37 15.77 -2.98
CA ARG A 84 5.11 16.52 -2.83
C ARG A 84 4.03 15.76 -2.07
N ALA A 85 4.23 14.48 -1.78
CA ALA A 85 3.19 13.62 -1.24
C ALA A 85 3.15 13.65 0.29
N ASP A 86 1.95 13.72 0.86
CA ASP A 86 1.70 13.51 2.30
C ASP A 86 1.74 12.03 2.66
N ILE A 87 1.30 11.19 1.71
CA ILE A 87 1.32 9.73 1.79
C ILE A 87 2.11 9.19 0.59
N LEU A 88 3.15 8.41 0.86
CA LEU A 88 3.94 7.73 -0.17
C LEU A 88 3.79 6.21 -0.03
N VAL A 89 3.18 5.56 -1.01
CA VAL A 89 3.13 4.09 -1.10
C VAL A 89 4.14 3.60 -2.12
N ALA A 90 5.23 2.99 -1.67
CA ALA A 90 6.28 2.43 -2.52
C ALA A 90 6.00 0.95 -2.83
N ALA A 91 5.80 0.62 -4.11
CA ALA A 91 5.46 -0.72 -4.59
C ALA A 91 6.11 -0.99 -5.97
N VAL A 92 7.42 -0.80 -6.05
CA VAL A 92 8.24 -0.93 -7.26
C VAL A 92 9.00 -2.24 -7.36
N GLY A 93 9.26 -2.93 -6.24
CA GLY A 93 10.08 -4.14 -6.20
C GLY A 93 11.53 -3.87 -6.58
N ARG A 94 12.11 -2.79 -6.05
CA ARG A 94 13.51 -2.40 -6.24
C ARG A 94 14.12 -2.01 -4.89
N PRO A 95 15.13 -2.76 -4.40
CA PRO A 95 15.66 -2.56 -3.06
C PRO A 95 16.18 -1.15 -2.85
N GLU A 96 15.73 -0.50 -1.78
CA GLU A 96 16.27 0.77 -1.26
C GLU A 96 16.35 1.89 -2.33
N MET A 97 15.45 1.87 -3.32
CA MET A 97 15.40 2.83 -4.44
C MET A 97 14.96 4.22 -3.99
N VAL A 98 13.93 4.30 -3.14
CA VAL A 98 13.42 5.57 -2.62
C VAL A 98 14.32 6.02 -1.48
N LYS A 99 14.92 7.19 -1.62
CA LYS A 99 15.83 7.78 -0.62
C LYS A 99 15.11 8.80 0.26
N GLY A 100 15.68 9.12 1.43
CA GLY A 100 15.12 10.08 2.38
C GLY A 100 14.81 11.45 1.78
N ASP A 101 15.64 11.93 0.83
CA ASP A 101 15.46 13.20 0.13
C ASP A 101 14.31 13.20 -0.91
N TRP A 102 13.73 12.03 -1.21
CA TRP A 102 12.52 11.92 -2.03
C TRP A 102 11.25 12.06 -1.20
N ILE A 103 11.35 12.09 0.12
CA ILE A 103 10.22 12.06 1.05
C ILE A 103 9.96 13.47 1.56
N ARG A 104 8.70 13.91 1.51
CA ARG A 104 8.28 15.16 2.13
C ARG A 104 8.48 15.06 3.64
N PRO A 105 9.10 16.05 4.31
CA PRO A 105 9.20 16.06 5.77
C PRO A 105 7.84 15.88 6.45
N GLY A 106 7.75 14.90 7.35
CA GLY A 106 6.51 14.56 8.05
C GLY A 106 5.54 13.65 7.28
N ALA A 107 5.85 13.23 6.05
CA ALA A 107 4.99 12.31 5.29
C ALA A 107 4.89 10.92 5.94
N THR A 108 3.81 10.21 5.65
CA THR A 108 3.63 8.80 5.99
C THR A 108 4.03 7.92 4.83
N VAL A 109 4.93 6.98 5.06
CA VAL A 109 5.49 6.09 4.04
C VAL A 109 5.04 4.65 4.28
N ILE A 110 4.40 4.06 3.27
CA ILE A 110 4.09 2.63 3.23
C ILE A 110 5.06 1.97 2.24
N ASP A 111 5.97 1.17 2.77
CA ASP A 111 6.91 0.36 2.00
C ASP A 111 6.33 -1.06 1.81
N VAL A 112 5.82 -1.30 0.60
CA VAL A 112 5.23 -2.58 0.20
C VAL A 112 6.30 -3.55 -0.33
N GLY A 113 7.46 -3.04 -0.71
CA GLY A 113 8.53 -3.82 -1.30
C GLY A 113 9.03 -4.91 -0.36
N ILE A 114 9.29 -6.10 -0.89
CA ILE A 114 10.04 -7.14 -0.19
C ILE A 114 11.11 -7.64 -1.16
N ASN A 115 12.32 -7.18 -0.94
CA ASN A 115 13.48 -7.47 -1.76
C ASN A 115 14.49 -8.27 -0.94
N ARG A 116 15.01 -9.35 -1.51
CA ARG A 116 16.09 -10.14 -0.88
C ARG A 116 17.43 -9.63 -1.40
N VAL A 117 18.29 -9.20 -0.49
CA VAL A 117 19.64 -8.72 -0.82
C VAL A 117 20.67 -9.47 0.02
N GLU A 118 21.89 -9.56 -0.47
CA GLU A 118 23.00 -10.19 0.24
C GLU A 118 23.58 -9.20 1.25
N GLY A 119 23.76 -9.64 2.50
CA GLY A 119 24.35 -8.87 3.57
C GLY A 119 25.88 -8.88 3.53
N PRO A 120 26.54 -7.99 4.28
CA PRO A 120 28.00 -7.96 4.39
C PRO A 120 28.61 -9.26 4.93
N ASP A 121 27.82 -10.03 5.68
CA ASP A 121 28.16 -11.34 6.25
C ASP A 121 27.82 -12.52 5.32
N GLY A 122 27.44 -12.24 4.06
CA GLY A 122 27.00 -13.24 3.08
C GLY A 122 25.61 -13.81 3.35
N LYS A 123 24.89 -13.33 4.38
CA LYS A 123 23.54 -13.80 4.68
C LYS A 123 22.50 -12.96 3.96
N ALA A 124 21.45 -13.60 3.47
CA ALA A 124 20.34 -12.90 2.86
C ALA A 124 19.58 -12.07 3.92
N ARG A 125 19.41 -10.78 3.66
CA ARG A 125 18.52 -9.87 4.41
C ARG A 125 17.34 -9.46 3.53
N LEU A 126 16.21 -9.15 4.17
CA LEU A 126 15.05 -8.57 3.50
C LEU A 126 15.08 -7.05 3.68
N VAL A 127 14.83 -6.33 2.59
CA VAL A 127 14.74 -4.87 2.56
C VAL A 127 13.55 -4.45 1.74
N GLY A 128 13.06 -3.24 2.00
CA GLY A 128 11.96 -2.67 1.25
C GLY A 128 12.40 -1.97 -0.02
N ASP A 129 11.46 -1.27 -0.65
CA ASP A 129 11.72 -0.38 -1.77
C ASP A 129 12.29 0.97 -1.31
N VAL A 130 12.15 1.28 -0.02
CA VAL A 130 12.61 2.51 0.62
C VAL A 130 13.87 2.23 1.42
N ASP A 131 14.83 3.14 1.32
CA ASP A 131 15.98 3.19 2.21
C ASP A 131 15.52 3.63 3.61
N PHE A 132 15.16 2.65 4.43
CA PHE A 132 14.52 2.87 5.73
C PHE A 132 15.31 3.79 6.65
N ALA A 133 16.64 3.66 6.69
CA ALA A 133 17.49 4.46 7.56
C ALA A 133 17.40 5.94 7.19
N SER A 134 17.57 6.28 5.91
CA SER A 134 17.44 7.67 5.47
C SER A 134 16.01 8.20 5.56
N ALA A 135 15.01 7.35 5.34
CA ALA A 135 13.61 7.75 5.35
C ALA A 135 13.08 8.00 6.77
N ALA A 136 13.51 7.23 7.76
CA ALA A 136 13.07 7.35 9.16
C ALA A 136 13.44 8.70 9.78
N GLU A 137 14.51 9.35 9.30
CA GLU A 137 14.93 10.68 9.74
C GLU A 137 14.03 11.82 9.22
N VAL A 138 13.24 11.55 8.16
CA VAL A 138 12.44 12.58 7.44
C VAL A 138 10.94 12.34 7.57
N ALA A 139 10.52 11.08 7.47
CA ALA A 139 9.12 10.68 7.50
C ALA A 139 8.52 10.87 8.90
N GLY A 140 7.25 11.27 8.95
CA GLY A 140 6.47 11.29 10.20
C GLY A 140 6.05 9.89 10.65
N ALA A 141 6.02 8.94 9.72
CA ALA A 141 5.86 7.51 9.96
C ALA A 141 6.34 6.70 8.75
N ILE A 142 6.89 5.51 8.99
CA ILE A 142 7.31 4.59 7.94
C ILE A 142 7.10 3.13 8.38
N THR A 143 6.59 2.29 7.49
CA THR A 143 6.49 0.85 7.76
C THR A 143 7.85 0.16 7.61
N PRO A 144 8.28 -0.70 8.54
CA PRO A 144 9.51 -1.45 8.41
C PRO A 144 9.39 -2.60 7.40
N VAL A 145 10.51 -2.99 6.80
CA VAL A 145 10.63 -4.23 6.03
C VAL A 145 11.81 -5.03 6.59
N PRO A 146 11.57 -6.25 7.11
CA PRO A 146 10.27 -6.92 7.29
C PRO A 146 9.43 -6.34 8.45
N GLY A 147 8.18 -6.78 8.56
CA GLY A 147 7.31 -6.49 9.71
C GLY A 147 6.23 -5.42 9.49
N GLY A 148 6.22 -4.75 8.34
CA GLY A 148 5.19 -3.78 7.97
C GLY A 148 4.02 -4.42 7.20
N VAL A 149 4.02 -4.27 5.87
CA VAL A 149 2.87 -4.64 5.02
C VAL A 149 2.65 -6.15 4.91
N GLY A 150 3.72 -6.96 4.93
CA GLY A 150 3.64 -8.42 4.73
C GLY A 150 2.63 -9.14 5.65
N PRO A 151 2.68 -8.96 6.99
CA PRO A 151 1.68 -9.51 7.89
C PRO A 151 0.24 -9.09 7.58
N MET A 152 0.04 -7.84 7.13
CA MET A 152 -1.29 -7.34 6.78
C MET A 152 -1.87 -8.04 5.56
N THR A 153 -1.05 -8.40 4.56
CA THR A 153 -1.52 -9.19 3.41
C THR A 153 -2.17 -10.49 3.85
N ILE A 154 -1.58 -11.21 4.80
CA ILE A 154 -2.12 -12.47 5.33
C ILE A 154 -3.40 -12.20 6.14
N ALA A 155 -3.38 -11.19 7.01
CA ALA A 155 -4.55 -10.81 7.80
C ALA A 155 -5.75 -10.44 6.91
N CYS A 156 -5.53 -9.66 5.85
CA CYS A 156 -6.57 -9.27 4.90
C CYS A 156 -7.09 -10.45 4.06
N LEU A 157 -6.25 -11.44 3.74
CA LEU A 157 -6.71 -12.67 3.10
C LEU A 157 -7.69 -13.44 3.98
N LEU A 158 -7.38 -13.57 5.27
CA LEU A 158 -8.27 -14.21 6.25
C LEU A 158 -9.56 -13.39 6.44
N ALA A 159 -9.46 -12.06 6.48
CA ALA A 159 -10.61 -11.15 6.55
C ALA A 159 -11.53 -11.27 5.33
N ASN A 160 -10.98 -11.32 4.12
CA ASN A 160 -11.74 -11.54 2.89
C ASN A 160 -12.40 -12.93 2.88
N THR A 161 -11.72 -13.94 3.41
CA THR A 161 -12.25 -15.31 3.54
C THR A 161 -13.45 -15.34 4.48
N LEU A 162 -13.34 -14.71 5.65
CA LEU A 162 -14.45 -14.58 6.60
C LEU A 162 -15.62 -13.80 5.99
N THR A 163 -15.35 -12.68 5.32
CA THR A 163 -16.36 -11.88 4.61
C THR A 163 -17.09 -12.70 3.56
N ALA A 164 -16.36 -13.49 2.77
CA ALA A 164 -16.95 -14.37 1.76
C ALA A 164 -17.84 -15.45 2.39
N ALA A 165 -17.39 -16.05 3.50
CA ALA A 165 -18.17 -17.04 4.25
C ALA A 165 -19.47 -16.42 4.81
N CYS A 166 -19.41 -15.23 5.40
CA CYS A 166 -20.60 -14.53 5.88
C CYS A 166 -21.61 -14.29 4.75
N ARG A 167 -21.14 -13.73 3.62
CA ARG A 167 -21.99 -13.44 2.44
C ARG A 167 -22.64 -14.71 1.88
N ALA A 168 -21.92 -15.83 1.84
CA ALA A 168 -22.43 -17.11 1.34
C ALA A 168 -23.52 -17.71 2.24
N ASN A 169 -23.50 -17.39 3.53
CA ASN A 169 -24.43 -17.93 4.53
C ASN A 169 -25.49 -16.92 4.99
N GLY A 170 -25.58 -15.75 4.35
CA GLY A 170 -26.53 -14.70 4.73
C GLY A 170 -26.25 -14.09 6.11
N LEU A 171 -25.02 -14.18 6.60
CA LEU A 171 -24.58 -13.59 7.87
C LEU A 171 -24.05 -12.18 7.65
N GLU A 172 -24.13 -11.35 8.69
CA GLU A 172 -23.51 -10.03 8.69
C GLU A 172 -21.98 -10.17 8.59
N ALA A 173 -21.38 -9.43 7.65
CA ALA A 173 -19.94 -9.40 7.49
C ALA A 173 -19.30 -8.45 8.53
N PRO A 174 -18.08 -8.74 9.01
CA PRO A 174 -17.43 -7.85 9.98
C PRO A 174 -17.25 -6.44 9.42
N ALA A 175 -17.57 -5.43 10.24
CA ALA A 175 -17.40 -4.03 9.88
C ALA A 175 -15.92 -3.68 9.62
N GLY A 176 -15.67 -2.81 8.65
CA GLY A 176 -14.32 -2.30 8.35
C GLY A 176 -13.40 -3.25 7.57
N LEU A 177 -13.83 -4.48 7.25
CA LEU A 177 -13.03 -5.46 6.50
C LEU A 177 -13.35 -5.54 5.00
N ALA A 178 -14.41 -4.86 4.55
CA ALA A 178 -14.78 -4.79 3.15
C ALA A 178 -15.07 -3.34 2.74
N VAL A 179 -14.72 -3.00 1.50
CA VAL A 179 -15.05 -1.74 0.83
C VAL A 179 -16.16 -2.01 -0.17
#